data_AF-A0AAW2BTX2-F1
#
_entry.id   AF-A0AAW2BTX2-F1
#
_cell.length_a   1.000
_cell.length_b   1.000
_cell.length_c   1.000
_cell.angle_alpha   90.00
_cell.angle_beta   90.00
_cell.angle_gamma   90.00
#
_symmetry.space_group_name_H-M   'P 1'
#
loop_
_entity.id
_entity.type
_entity.pdbx_description
1 polymer ?
#
loop_
_entity_poly.entity_id
_entity_poly.type
_entity_poly.pdbx_seq_one_letter_code
_entity_poly.pdbx_strand_id
1 'polypeptide(L)'
;MIFGCVDPIHETLCYLSEVNGVRGRIILEAAILACVAVVSLTLYTFWAVKRGRDFSFLGLFLFASLLVLLVFGLIQIFIPLSKISVMIYSGLASLIFCGFLVYDTDNMIKCYSYDDYIWAAVALYLDVLNIFLSLLNLLDAADS
;
A
#
# COMPACT_ATOMS: atom_id res chain seq x y z
N MET A 1 -24.17 33.96 -26.78
CA MET A 1 -23.59 34.82 -25.71
C MET A 1 -24.52 34.74 -24.51
N ILE A 2 -24.36 33.73 -23.67
CA ILE A 2 -25.03 33.64 -22.36
C ILE A 2 -24.02 33.03 -21.39
N PHE A 3 -22.94 33.79 -21.17
CA PHE A 3 -22.06 33.65 -20.02
C PHE A 3 -22.40 34.81 -19.10
N GLY A 4 -22.95 34.55 -17.93
CA GLY A 4 -23.32 35.58 -16.97
C GLY A 4 -23.92 34.99 -15.70
N CYS A 5 -23.09 34.89 -14.66
CA CYS A 5 -23.43 34.55 -13.27
C CYS A 5 -23.95 33.13 -13.02
N VAL A 6 -23.06 32.13 -13.11
CA VAL A 6 -23.11 31.04 -12.12
C VAL A 6 -22.67 31.67 -10.80
N ASP A 7 -23.52 31.65 -9.79
CA ASP A 7 -23.20 32.14 -8.47
C ASP A 7 -21.93 31.44 -7.93
N PRO A 8 -21.03 32.16 -7.23
CA PRO A 8 -19.76 31.60 -6.75
C PRO A 8 -19.94 30.38 -5.84
N ILE A 9 -21.12 30.24 -5.24
CA ILE A 9 -21.53 29.10 -4.42
C ILE A 9 -21.76 27.86 -5.29
N HIS A 10 -22.47 27.98 -6.41
CA HIS A 10 -22.67 26.89 -7.36
C HIS A 10 -21.37 26.42 -8.04
N GLU A 11 -20.46 27.33 -8.40
CA GLU A 11 -19.12 26.94 -8.89
C GLU A 11 -18.33 26.15 -7.85
N THR A 12 -18.34 26.62 -6.59
CA THR A 12 -17.67 25.92 -5.49
C THR A 12 -18.30 24.55 -5.22
N LEU A 13 -19.63 24.45 -5.26
CA LEU A 13 -20.34 23.17 -5.10
C LEU A 13 -20.05 22.20 -6.25
N CYS A 14 -20.00 22.68 -7.48
CA CYS A 14 -19.66 21.86 -8.64
C CYS A 14 -18.22 21.33 -8.52
N TYR A 15 -17.27 22.22 -8.18
CA TYR A 15 -15.87 21.86 -7.97
C TYR A 15 -15.69 20.86 -6.82
N LEU A 16 -16.38 21.05 -5.69
CA LEU A 16 -16.36 20.11 -4.57
C LEU A 16 -16.97 18.76 -4.95
N SER A 17 -18.06 18.72 -5.72
CA SER A 17 -18.69 17.47 -6.16
C SER A 17 -17.79 16.67 -7.10
N GLU A 18 -17.08 17.36 -7.99
CA GLU A 18 -16.17 16.75 -8.95
C GLU A 18 -14.89 16.24 -8.26
N VAL A 19 -14.30 17.06 -7.38
CA VAL A 19 -13.12 16.67 -6.60
C VAL A 19 -13.43 15.51 -5.62
N ASN A 20 -14.60 15.50 -4.99
CA ASN A 20 -15.02 14.38 -4.14
C ASN A 20 -15.30 13.12 -4.98
N GLY A 21 -15.83 13.28 -6.19
CA GLY A 21 -15.99 12.19 -7.15
C GLY A 21 -14.65 11.56 -7.56
N VAL A 22 -13.66 12.39 -7.89
CA VAL A 22 -12.31 11.93 -8.27
C VAL A 22 -11.61 11.23 -7.10
N ARG A 23 -11.61 11.85 -5.90
CA ARG A 23 -11.01 11.22 -4.71
C ARG A 23 -11.67 9.91 -4.34
N GLY A 24 -13.00 9.82 -4.45
CA GLY A 24 -13.74 8.57 -4.21
C GLY A 24 -13.33 7.46 -5.19
N ARG A 25 -13.12 7.80 -6.47
CA ARG A 25 -12.64 6.84 -7.48
C ARG A 25 -11.23 6.32 -7.17
N ILE A 26 -10.30 7.20 -6.79
CA ILE A 26 -8.92 6.82 -6.46
C ILE A 26 -8.89 5.81 -5.30
N ILE A 27 -9.67 6.06 -4.24
CA ILE A 27 -9.75 5.15 -3.09
C ILE A 27 -10.30 3.79 -3.49
N LEU A 28 -11.33 3.76 -4.35
CA LEU A 28 -11.92 2.52 -4.84
C LEU A 28 -10.93 1.73 -5.72
N GLU A 29 -10.22 2.42 -6.63
CA GLU A 29 -9.20 1.82 -7.49
C GLU A 29 -8.04 1.24 -6.64
N ALA A 30 -7.55 2.00 -5.65
CA ALA A 30 -6.53 1.54 -4.72
C ALA A 30 -6.99 0.30 -3.94
N ALA A 31 -8.24 0.29 -3.46
CA ALA A 31 -8.79 -0.83 -2.71
C ALA A 31 -8.89 -2.10 -3.56
N ILE A 32 -9.36 -1.98 -4.81
CA ILE A 32 -9.46 -3.11 -5.74
C ILE A 32 -8.07 -3.68 -6.03
N LEU A 33 -7.08 -2.82 -6.33
CA LEU A 33 -5.71 -3.26 -6.58
C LEU A 33 -5.08 -3.92 -5.35
N ALA A 34 -5.29 -3.37 -4.16
CA ALA A 34 -4.81 -3.96 -2.92
C ALA A 34 -5.44 -5.34 -2.67
N CYS A 35 -6.75 -5.48 -2.83
CA CYS A 35 -7.44 -6.77 -2.68
C CYS A 35 -6.92 -7.80 -3.68
N VAL A 36 -6.77 -7.42 -4.95
CA VAL A 36 -6.25 -8.32 -5.99
C VAL A 36 -4.81 -8.74 -5.69
N ALA A 37 -3.95 -7.79 -5.28
CA ALA A 37 -2.57 -8.07 -4.93
C ALA A 37 -2.47 -9.03 -3.74
N VAL A 38 -3.16 -8.72 -2.64
CA VAL A 38 -3.18 -9.55 -1.42
C VAL A 38 -3.67 -10.96 -1.73
N VAL A 39 -4.83 -11.10 -2.37
CA VAL A 39 -5.39 -12.43 -2.69
C VAL A 39 -4.45 -13.22 -3.62
N SER A 40 -3.91 -12.57 -4.65
CA SER A 40 -3.00 -13.23 -5.61
C SER A 40 -1.71 -13.70 -4.93
N LEU A 41 -1.10 -12.85 -4.09
CA LEU A 41 0.14 -13.17 -3.38
C LEU A 41 -0.08 -14.25 -2.33
N THR A 42 -1.16 -14.18 -1.56
CA THR A 42 -1.51 -15.21 -0.58
C THR A 42 -1.76 -16.56 -1.26
N LEU A 43 -2.47 -16.60 -2.39
CA LEU A 43 -2.64 -17.86 -3.14
C LEU A 43 -1.29 -18.40 -3.65
N TYR A 44 -0.42 -17.52 -4.14
CA TYR A 44 0.92 -17.88 -4.58
C TYR A 44 1.79 -18.43 -3.43
N THR A 45 1.73 -17.85 -2.23
CA THR A 45 2.49 -18.33 -1.07
C THR A 45 2.02 -19.71 -0.66
N PHE A 46 0.71 -19.93 -0.51
CA PHE A 46 0.15 -21.25 -0.20
C PHE A 46 0.62 -22.33 -1.19
N TRP A 47 0.65 -22.01 -2.47
CA TRP A 47 1.15 -22.92 -3.50
C TRP A 47 2.67 -23.16 -3.38
N ALA A 48 3.45 -22.11 -3.14
CA ALA A 48 4.91 -22.20 -3.01
C ALA A 48 5.37 -22.98 -1.77
N VAL A 49 4.71 -22.78 -0.63
CA VAL A 49 5.00 -23.46 0.64
C VAL A 49 4.67 -24.94 0.54
N LYS A 50 3.54 -25.31 -0.06
CA LYS A 50 3.20 -26.72 -0.35
C LYS A 50 4.26 -27.44 -1.19
N ARG A 51 5.02 -26.70 -2.00
CA ARG A 51 6.09 -27.23 -2.84
C ARG A 51 7.46 -27.26 -2.15
N GLY A 52 7.52 -26.88 -0.86
CA GLY A 52 8.75 -26.91 -0.06
C GLY A 52 9.75 -25.82 -0.43
N ARG A 53 9.30 -24.64 -0.89
CA ARG A 53 10.22 -23.51 -1.09
C ARG A 53 10.56 -22.82 0.22
N ASP A 54 11.86 -22.65 0.47
CA ASP A 54 12.36 -21.95 1.64
C ASP A 54 12.50 -20.44 1.37
N PHE A 55 11.78 -19.62 2.14
CA PHE A 55 11.81 -18.16 2.06
C PHE A 55 12.77 -17.51 3.07
N SER A 56 13.64 -18.28 3.71
CA SER A 56 14.54 -17.79 4.78
C SER A 56 15.45 -16.63 4.31
N PHE A 57 15.94 -16.68 3.08
CA PHE A 57 16.74 -15.60 2.49
C PHE A 57 15.95 -14.29 2.28
N LEU A 58 14.63 -14.39 2.11
CA LEU A 58 13.77 -13.23 1.87
C LEU A 58 13.61 -12.42 3.15
N GLY A 59 13.61 -13.06 4.34
CA GLY A 59 13.44 -12.39 5.63
C GLY A 59 14.49 -11.31 5.90
N LEU A 60 15.79 -11.61 5.71
CA LEU A 60 16.85 -10.62 5.92
C LEU A 60 16.79 -9.46 4.93
N PHE A 61 16.47 -9.75 3.67
CA PHE A 61 16.36 -8.73 2.62
C PHE A 61 15.19 -7.77 2.87
N LEU A 62 14.05 -8.32 3.30
CA LEU A 62 12.86 -7.54 3.63
C LEU A 62 13.10 -6.66 4.85
N PHE A 63 13.68 -7.22 5.92
CA PHE A 63 14.01 -6.46 7.13
C PHE A 63 14.96 -5.28 6.84
N ALA A 64 16.00 -5.49 6.02
CA ALA A 64 16.90 -4.41 5.61
C ALA A 64 16.18 -3.32 4.81
N SER A 65 15.30 -3.73 3.89
CA SER A 65 14.52 -2.82 3.04
C SER A 65 13.51 -1.99 3.85
N LEU A 66 12.91 -2.57 4.89
CA LEU A 66 12.02 -1.88 5.84
C LEU A 66 12.75 -0.75 6.57
N LEU A 67 13.97 -1.00 7.07
CA LEU A 67 14.76 0.04 7.74
C LEU A 67 15.10 1.19 6.79
N VAL A 68 15.43 0.89 5.54
CA VAL A 68 15.68 1.92 4.52
C VAL A 68 14.42 2.75 4.26
N LEU A 69 13.26 2.11 4.10
CA LEU A 69 11.97 2.80 3.92
C LEU A 69 11.61 3.69 5.12
N LEU A 70 11.88 3.21 6.33
CA LEU A 70 11.63 3.92 7.58
C LEU A 70 12.50 5.18 7.67
N VAL A 71 13.81 5.04 7.44
CA VAL A 71 14.76 6.18 7.47
C VAL A 71 14.41 7.18 6.37
N PHE A 72 14.07 6.72 5.17
CA PHE A 72 13.67 7.59 4.08
C PHE A 72 12.37 8.35 4.41
N GLY A 73 11.38 7.67 5.00
CA GLY A 73 10.15 8.30 5.47
C GLY A 73 10.39 9.38 6.52
N LEU A 74 11.35 9.16 7.44
CA LEU A 74 11.77 10.17 8.41
C LEU A 74 12.44 11.39 7.75
N ILE A 75 13.30 11.18 6.75
CA ILE A 75 13.96 12.27 6.02
C ILE A 75 12.92 13.13 5.29
N GLN A 76 11.90 12.51 4.70
CA GLN A 76 10.83 13.21 3.99
C GLN A 76 10.02 14.16 4.88
N ILE A 77 9.98 13.94 6.20
CA ILE A 77 9.33 14.86 7.17
C ILE A 77 10.12 16.17 7.29
N PHE A 78 11.46 16.09 7.29
CA PHE A 78 12.32 17.28 7.43
C PHE A 78 12.57 18.00 6.10
N ILE A 79 12.59 17.26 4.99
CA ILE A 79 12.86 17.77 3.66
C ILE A 79 11.66 17.43 2.76
N PRO A 80 10.81 18.42 2.40
CA PRO A 80 9.70 18.17 1.51
C PRO A 80 10.24 17.80 0.12
N LEU A 81 10.09 16.53 -0.25
CA LEU A 81 10.54 16.00 -1.53
C LEU A 81 9.54 16.31 -2.65
N SER A 82 10.01 16.27 -3.89
CA SER A 82 9.17 16.46 -5.08
C SER A 82 8.13 15.35 -5.22
N LYS A 83 6.99 15.65 -5.86
CA LYS A 83 5.91 14.69 -6.12
C LYS A 83 6.41 13.37 -6.74
N ILE A 84 7.36 13.47 -7.68
CA ILE A 84 7.97 12.31 -8.35
C ILE A 84 8.67 11.39 -7.35
N SER A 85 9.37 11.97 -6.37
CA SER A 85 10.02 11.19 -5.32
C SER A 85 9.01 10.42 -4.46
N VAL A 86 7.87 11.03 -4.15
CA VAL A 86 6.79 10.39 -3.37
C VAL A 86 6.15 9.24 -4.15
N MET A 87 5.95 9.43 -5.45
CA MET A 87 5.43 8.38 -6.35
C MET A 87 6.38 7.17 -6.42
N ILE A 88 7.68 7.41 -6.59
CA ILE A 88 8.68 6.32 -6.62
C ILE A 88 8.75 5.63 -5.26
N TYR A 89 8.76 6.41 -4.16
CA TYR A 89 8.80 5.88 -2.80
C TYR A 89 7.60 4.98 -2.50
N SER A 90 6.37 5.46 -2.79
CA SER A 90 5.14 4.68 -2.57
C SER A 90 5.09 3.42 -3.42
N GLY A 91 5.59 3.46 -4.67
CA GLY A 91 5.70 2.27 -5.51
C GLY A 91 6.68 1.23 -4.95
N LEU A 92 7.86 1.65 -4.51
CA LEU A 92 8.84 0.77 -3.88
C LEU A 92 8.33 0.22 -2.54
N ALA A 93 7.71 1.06 -1.72
CA ALA A 93 7.09 0.65 -0.46
C ALA A 93 6.04 -0.44 -0.70
N SER A 94 5.12 -0.23 -1.65
CA SER A 94 4.10 -1.23 -2.00
C SER A 94 4.72 -2.58 -2.40
N LEU A 95 5.79 -2.59 -3.20
CA LEU A 95 6.45 -3.84 -3.60
C LEU A 95 7.15 -4.54 -2.42
N ILE A 96 7.77 -3.78 -1.52
CA ILE A 96 8.43 -4.32 -0.34
C ILE A 96 7.41 -4.92 0.64
N PHE A 97 6.31 -4.22 0.92
CA PHE A 97 5.24 -4.74 1.79
C PHE A 97 4.51 -5.93 1.17
N CYS A 98 4.37 -5.99 -0.16
CA CYS A 98 3.96 -7.20 -0.86
C CYS A 98 4.90 -8.39 -0.57
N GLY A 99 6.21 -8.16 -0.51
CA GLY A 99 7.19 -9.17 -0.10
C GLY A 99 7.04 -9.59 1.37
N PHE A 100 6.81 -8.64 2.28
CA PHE A 100 6.51 -8.92 3.69
C PHE A 100 5.25 -9.78 3.84
N LEU A 101 4.17 -9.45 3.14
CA LEU A 101 2.95 -10.24 3.13
C LEU A 101 3.20 -11.71 2.77
N VAL A 102 4.08 -11.96 1.78
CA VAL A 102 4.47 -13.31 1.37
C VAL A 102 5.24 -14.01 2.50
N TYR A 103 6.20 -13.32 3.11
CA TYR A 103 7.05 -13.85 4.17
C TYR A 103 6.26 -14.13 5.46
N ASP A 104 5.42 -13.20 5.89
CA ASP A 104 4.60 -13.33 7.09
C ASP A 104 3.51 -14.39 6.92
N THR A 105 2.96 -14.55 5.70
CA THR A 105 2.06 -15.68 5.39
C THR A 105 2.80 -17.02 5.45
N ASP A 106 4.03 -17.11 4.93
CA ASP A 106 4.85 -18.33 5.04
C ASP A 106 5.15 -18.70 6.50
N ASN A 107 5.54 -17.70 7.31
CA ASN A 107 5.78 -17.88 8.74
C ASN A 107 4.52 -18.32 9.48
N MET A 108 3.36 -17.71 9.17
CA MET A 108 2.08 -18.09 9.76
C MET A 108 1.69 -19.54 9.47
N ILE A 109 1.98 -20.06 8.26
CA ILE A 109 1.71 -21.46 7.89
C ILE A 109 2.63 -22.42 8.67
N LYS A 110 3.85 -21.98 9.01
CA LYS A 110 4.86 -22.78 9.72
C LYS A 110 4.77 -22.66 11.24
N CYS A 111 4.06 -21.67 11.78
CA CYS A 111 3.87 -21.49 13.22
C CYS A 111 2.92 -22.56 13.78
N TYR A 112 3.44 -23.43 14.66
CA TYR A 112 2.67 -24.49 15.33
C TYR A 112 2.25 -24.13 16.77
N SER A 113 2.72 -23.01 17.33
CA SER A 113 2.50 -22.63 18.73
C SER A 113 1.40 -21.58 18.88
N TYR A 114 0.51 -21.74 19.87
CA TYR A 114 -0.65 -20.88 20.10
C TYR A 114 -0.29 -19.43 20.45
N ASP A 115 0.86 -19.19 21.08
CA ASP A 115 1.23 -17.87 21.61
C ASP A 115 1.64 -16.87 20.51
N ASP A 116 2.11 -17.34 19.35
CA ASP A 116 2.66 -16.49 18.30
C ASP A 116 1.66 -16.09 17.20
N TYR A 117 0.46 -16.70 17.17
CA TYR A 117 -0.55 -16.39 16.15
C TYR A 117 -1.04 -14.94 16.22
N ILE A 118 -1.13 -14.38 17.43
CA ILE A 118 -1.58 -13.00 17.62
C ILE A 118 -0.59 -12.04 16.95
N TRP A 119 0.71 -12.26 17.15
CA TRP A 119 1.75 -11.44 16.54
C TRP A 119 1.80 -11.59 15.02
N ALA A 120 1.66 -12.81 14.51
CA ALA A 120 1.61 -13.07 13.07
C ALA A 120 0.40 -12.38 12.41
N ALA A 121 -0.77 -12.41 13.05
CA ALA A 121 -1.96 -11.73 12.54
C ALA A 121 -1.82 -10.20 12.54
N VAL A 122 -1.19 -9.63 13.57
CA VAL A 122 -0.90 -8.18 13.62
C VAL A 122 0.07 -7.78 12.52
N ALA A 123 1.14 -8.55 12.30
CA ALA A 123 2.11 -8.27 11.24
C ALA A 123 1.46 -8.31 9.84
N LEU A 124 0.69 -9.37 9.55
CA LEU A 124 -0.06 -9.50 8.30
C LEU A 124 -1.05 -8.34 8.09
N TYR A 125 -1.75 -7.93 9.16
CA TYR A 125 -2.63 -6.76 9.10
C TYR A 125 -1.87 -5.48 8.73
N LEU A 126 -0.70 -5.24 9.34
CA LEU A 126 0.13 -4.08 9.04
C LEU A 126 0.65 -4.10 7.60
N ASP A 127 1.03 -5.25 7.06
CA ASP A 127 1.45 -5.37 5.67
C ASP A 127 0.34 -5.00 4.70
N VAL A 128 -0.87 -5.53 4.90
CA VAL A 128 -2.04 -5.20 4.07
C VAL A 128 -2.37 -3.72 4.15
N LEU A 129 -2.34 -3.13 5.35
CA LEU A 129 -2.59 -1.71 5.55
C LEU A 129 -1.55 -0.85 4.82
N ASN A 130 -0.27 -1.21 4.91
CA ASN A 130 0.81 -0.48 4.28
C ASN A 130 0.79 -0.60 2.75
N ILE A 131 0.43 -1.76 2.20
CA ILE A 131 0.18 -1.92 0.75
C ILE A 131 -0.94 -0.98 0.31
N PHE A 132 -2.08 -0.98 1.02
CA PHE A 132 -3.22 -0.13 0.69
C PHE A 132 -2.87 1.35 0.73
N LEU A 133 -2.22 1.83 1.80
CA LEU A 133 -1.79 3.23 1.93
C LEU A 133 -0.77 3.62 0.87
N SER A 134 0.16 2.72 0.53
CA SER A 134 1.16 2.97 -0.50
C SER A 134 0.52 3.07 -1.87
N LEU A 135 -0.41 2.19 -2.22
CA LEU A 135 -1.17 2.26 -3.47
C LEU A 135 -2.06 3.49 -3.55
N LEU A 136 -2.70 3.86 -2.43
CA LEU A 136 -3.51 5.07 -2.35
C LEU A 136 -2.67 6.31 -2.65
N ASN A 137 -1.51 6.45 -1.99
CA ASN A 137 -0.59 7.56 -2.21
C ASN A 137 -0.01 7.57 -3.63
N LEU A 138 0.23 6.39 -4.21
CA LEU A 138 0.74 6.27 -5.58
C LEU A 138 -0.29 6.73 -6.61
N LEU A 139 -1.55 6.31 -6.47
CA LEU A 139 -2.62 6.72 -7.38
C LEU A 139 -2.97 8.19 -7.20
N ASP A 140 -3.04 8.68 -5.96
CA ASP A 140 -3.25 10.10 -5.68
C ASP A 140 -2.14 10.97 -6.31
N ALA A 141 -0.88 10.54 -6.20
CA ALA A 141 0.25 11.24 -6.83
C ALA A 141 0.25 11.14 -8.37
N ALA A 142 -0.36 10.11 -8.95
CA ALA A 142 -0.42 9.90 -10.40
C ALA A 142 -1.56 10.68 -11.08
N ASP A 143 -2.68 10.89 -10.38
CA ASP A 143 -3.83 11.69 -10.86
C ASP A 143 -3.65 13.21 -10.65
N SER A 144 -2.57 13.64 -9.99
CA SER A 144 -2.29 15.01 -9.50
C SER A 144 -1.32 15.88 -10.31
#